data_AF-A0A2V0Q811-F1
#
_entry.id   AF-A0A2V0Q811-F1
#
_cell.length_a   1.000
_cell.length_b   1.000
_cell.length_c   1.000
_cell.angle_alpha   90.00
_cell.angle_beta   90.00
_cell.angle_gamma   90.00
#
_symmetry.space_group_name_H-M   'P 1'
#
loop_
_entity.id
_entity.type
_entity.pdbx_description
1 polymer ?
#
loop_
_entity_poly.entity_id
_entity_poly.type
_entity_poly.pdbx_seq_one_letter_code
_entity_poly.pdbx_strand_id
1 'polypeptide(L)'
;MRNLHMDIEERSLLVAVEALELPPSAHEKAVQRYKSLGEWFSRPESTVAKNDPHIFVQGSFALGTAIRPLLAGESYDLDLSCKLREGVYPQTHSQSDFKELVGIELEGYREAKRIQEALEEKNRCWRLYYQDGFSFHMDVVPGVPVEEGRRQELAITMESYGVKQVLAQDVSNLAVYITDRRRPDYENVNAGWMISNPDGYCKWFESKSEPVYEKGLVTLEAQVDEVPFYQRKTNLQRAIQLLKRHRDVMYRDNPDSKPISIIITTLAAQTYRPGGSLKDAVASCLDGLSAFVASNSDTVPSPVNPKENFADRWKMPEGEKDRLKEHFHIWVRQALEDFRKIRDLDGQRLVEHIEDCFETPTSTAALGIASAPAQVAAPAIVVSKPPRPWGSNG
;
A
#
# COMPACT_ATOMS: atom_id res chain seq x y z
N MET A 1 6.10 31.16 -8.40
CA MET A 1 4.91 31.53 -9.18
C MET A 1 4.21 30.30 -9.81
N ARG A 2 3.90 29.23 -9.06
CA ARG A 2 3.19 28.04 -9.59
C ARG A 2 1.84 27.72 -8.93
N ASN A 3 1.42 28.47 -7.91
CA ASN A 3 0.25 28.11 -7.09
C ASN A 3 -1.09 28.75 -7.47
N LEU A 4 -1.17 29.55 -8.53
CA LEU A 4 -2.35 30.38 -8.81
C LEU A 4 -3.41 29.78 -9.74
N HIS A 5 -3.25 28.56 -10.27
CA HIS A 5 -4.21 27.94 -11.21
C HIS A 5 -4.58 26.48 -10.90
N MET A 6 -4.14 25.95 -9.75
CA MET A 6 -4.56 24.61 -9.31
C MET A 6 -5.96 24.71 -8.72
N ASP A 7 -6.88 23.88 -9.21
CA ASP A 7 -8.22 23.81 -8.64
C ASP A 7 -8.19 23.27 -7.20
N ILE A 8 -9.26 23.57 -6.47
CA ILE A 8 -9.32 23.31 -5.04
C ILE A 8 -9.35 21.83 -4.69
N GLU A 9 -9.95 20.99 -5.55
CA GLU A 9 -9.97 19.53 -5.40
C GLU A 9 -8.53 18.99 -5.49
N GLU A 10 -7.80 19.33 -6.55
CA GLU A 10 -6.41 18.91 -6.75
C GLU A 10 -5.51 19.32 -5.57
N ARG A 11 -5.63 20.58 -5.11
CA ARG A 11 -4.86 21.07 -3.96
C ARG A 11 -5.20 20.33 -2.68
N SER A 12 -6.48 20.04 -2.46
CA SER A 12 -6.96 19.33 -1.28
C SER A 12 -6.41 17.92 -1.19
N LEU A 13 -6.43 17.19 -2.32
CA LEU A 13 -5.88 15.85 -2.41
C LEU A 13 -4.35 15.84 -2.20
N LEU A 14 -3.65 16.85 -2.72
CA LEU A 14 -2.20 17.00 -2.52
C LEU A 14 -1.85 17.26 -1.05
N VAL A 15 -2.54 18.18 -0.39
CA VAL A 15 -2.34 18.45 1.05
C VAL A 15 -2.61 17.20 1.89
N ALA A 16 -3.71 16.50 1.60
CA ALA A 16 -4.05 15.27 2.29
C ALA A 16 -2.96 14.21 2.12
N VAL A 17 -2.51 13.94 0.89
CA VAL A 17 -1.52 12.88 0.64
C VAL A 17 -0.13 13.20 1.20
N GLU A 18 0.29 14.47 1.18
CA GLU A 18 1.56 14.90 1.79
C GLU A 18 1.62 14.59 3.28
N ALA A 19 0.50 14.70 4.00
CA ALA A 19 0.42 14.34 5.41
C ALA A 19 0.53 12.82 5.67
N LEU A 20 0.25 11.99 4.66
CA LEU A 20 0.34 10.52 4.73
C LEU A 20 1.74 9.99 4.46
N GLU A 21 2.59 10.77 3.81
CA GLU A 21 3.91 10.33 3.34
C GLU A 21 4.80 9.91 4.49
N LEU A 22 5.51 8.79 4.33
CA LEU A 22 6.52 8.37 5.29
C LEU A 22 7.61 9.45 5.46
N PRO A 23 8.09 9.69 6.69
CA PRO A 23 9.29 10.52 6.85
C PRO A 23 10.48 9.85 6.14
N PRO A 24 11.41 10.60 5.52
CA PRO A 24 12.57 10.02 4.82
C PRO A 24 13.37 9.01 5.67
N SER A 25 13.50 9.29 6.97
CA SER A 25 14.17 8.41 7.93
C SER A 25 13.50 7.04 8.11
N ALA A 26 12.19 6.92 7.90
CA ALA A 26 11.51 5.62 7.94
C ALA A 26 11.89 4.75 6.74
N HIS A 27 12.03 5.33 5.55
CA HIS A 27 12.51 4.62 4.36
C HIS A 27 13.97 4.18 4.52
N GLU A 28 14.85 5.09 4.96
CA GLU A 28 16.26 4.77 5.19
C GLU A 28 16.42 3.60 6.18
N LYS A 29 15.64 3.60 7.27
CA LYS A 29 15.65 2.50 8.23
C LYS A 29 15.08 1.21 7.67
N ALA A 30 14.00 1.27 6.88
CA ALA A 30 13.50 0.07 6.18
C ALA A 30 14.59 -0.54 5.29
N VAL A 31 15.32 0.30 4.55
CA VAL A 31 16.46 -0.11 3.70
C VAL A 31 17.58 -0.73 4.52
N GLN A 32 18.00 -0.08 5.60
CA GLN A 32 19.05 -0.61 6.48
C GLN A 32 18.67 -1.98 7.05
N ARG A 33 17.40 -2.19 7.41
CA ARG A 33 16.95 -3.46 8.01
C ARG A 33 16.97 -4.62 7.02
N TYR A 34 16.40 -4.48 5.82
CA TYR A 34 16.43 -5.59 4.88
C TYR A 34 17.83 -5.86 4.34
N LYS A 35 18.69 -4.82 4.24
CA LYS A 35 20.12 -5.01 3.93
C LYS A 35 20.84 -5.76 5.04
N SER A 36 20.65 -5.38 6.30
CA SER A 36 21.24 -6.10 7.43
C SER A 36 20.76 -7.55 7.51
N LEU A 37 19.50 -7.83 7.13
CA LEU A 37 18.98 -9.19 7.04
C LEU A 37 19.62 -9.96 5.87
N GLY A 38 19.78 -9.32 4.71
CA GLY A 38 20.50 -9.91 3.57
C GLY A 38 21.94 -10.26 3.91
N GLU A 39 22.68 -9.34 4.52
CA GLU A 39 24.06 -9.57 5.00
C GLU A 39 24.12 -10.73 6.01
N TRP A 40 23.13 -10.82 6.91
CA TRP A 40 23.02 -11.95 7.82
C TRP A 40 22.91 -13.26 7.05
N PHE A 41 21.93 -13.38 6.14
CA PHE A 41 21.68 -14.60 5.37
C PHE A 41 22.86 -15.00 4.47
N SER A 42 23.63 -14.05 3.97
CA SER A 42 24.78 -14.29 3.09
C SER A 42 26.12 -14.51 3.81
N ARG A 43 26.17 -14.45 5.16
CA ARG A 43 27.41 -14.66 5.91
C ARG A 43 27.94 -16.11 5.74
N PRO A 44 29.26 -16.36 5.83
CA PRO A 44 29.82 -17.71 5.68
C PRO A 44 29.25 -18.76 6.63
N GLU A 45 28.85 -18.35 7.83
CA GLU A 45 28.28 -19.19 8.89
C GLU A 45 26.77 -19.43 8.75
N SER A 46 26.11 -18.78 7.79
CA SER A 46 24.68 -18.99 7.54
C SER A 46 24.44 -20.42 7.06
N THR A 47 23.44 -21.07 7.64
CA THR A 47 22.98 -22.42 7.27
C THR A 47 22.51 -22.48 5.82
N VAL A 48 22.09 -21.34 5.25
CA VAL A 48 21.63 -21.21 3.86
C VAL A 48 22.60 -20.44 2.96
N ALA A 49 23.84 -20.18 3.39
CA ALA A 49 24.82 -19.43 2.60
C ALA A 49 25.04 -20.02 1.20
N LYS A 50 25.04 -21.36 1.10
CA LYS A 50 25.22 -22.11 -0.15
C LYS A 50 23.99 -22.11 -1.05
N ASN A 51 22.84 -21.66 -0.56
CA ASN A 51 21.59 -21.61 -1.30
C ASN A 51 21.40 -20.29 -2.08
N ASP A 52 22.44 -19.46 -2.13
CA ASP A 52 22.44 -18.15 -2.77
C ASP A 52 21.24 -17.27 -2.34
N PRO A 53 21.14 -16.94 -1.04
CA PRO A 53 20.00 -16.22 -0.48
C PRO A 53 19.94 -14.79 -1.00
N HIS A 54 18.75 -14.37 -1.41
CA HIS A 54 18.46 -13.01 -1.85
C HIS A 54 17.26 -12.45 -1.10
N ILE A 55 17.50 -11.44 -0.25
CA ILE A 55 16.47 -10.71 0.48
C ILE A 55 16.11 -9.44 -0.29
N PHE A 56 14.83 -9.23 -0.54
CA PHE A 56 14.34 -8.00 -1.17
C PHE A 56 13.01 -7.54 -0.59
N VAL A 57 12.74 -6.25 -0.74
CA VAL A 57 11.50 -5.61 -0.28
C VAL A 57 10.38 -5.83 -1.28
N GLN A 58 9.18 -6.11 -0.77
CA GLN A 58 7.95 -6.24 -1.54
C GLN A 58 6.85 -5.38 -0.92
N GLY A 59 5.61 -5.55 -1.39
CA GLY A 59 4.45 -4.90 -0.79
C GLY A 59 4.51 -3.38 -0.86
N SER A 60 3.93 -2.71 0.12
CA SER A 60 3.68 -1.27 0.03
C SER A 60 4.95 -0.41 -0.01
N PHE A 61 6.04 -0.86 0.61
CA PHE A 61 7.33 -0.18 0.54
C PHE A 61 7.94 -0.26 -0.85
N ALA A 62 7.93 -1.43 -1.49
CA ALA A 62 8.46 -1.61 -2.86
C ALA A 62 7.65 -0.82 -3.90
N LEU A 63 6.34 -0.72 -3.69
CA LEU A 63 5.43 0.00 -4.58
C LEU A 63 5.43 1.52 -4.38
N GLY A 64 6.05 2.04 -3.32
CA GLY A 64 5.96 3.46 -2.95
C GLY A 64 4.56 3.88 -2.50
N THR A 65 3.77 2.96 -1.97
CA THR A 65 2.39 3.21 -1.48
C THR A 65 2.26 3.03 0.02
N ALA A 66 3.37 2.84 0.74
CA ALA A 66 3.38 2.84 2.20
C ALA A 66 2.91 4.21 2.72
N ILE A 67 2.12 4.19 3.80
CA ILE A 67 1.59 5.38 4.47
C ILE A 67 1.95 5.31 5.95
N ARG A 68 1.99 6.47 6.61
CA ARG A 68 2.11 6.49 8.08
C ARG A 68 0.96 5.67 8.70
N PRO A 69 1.22 4.90 9.77
CA PRO A 69 0.16 4.30 10.57
C PRO A 69 -0.84 5.36 11.05
N LEU A 70 -2.06 4.92 11.32
CA LEU A 70 -3.12 5.83 11.72
C LEU A 70 -2.93 6.26 13.18
N LEU A 71 -2.62 5.30 14.05
CA LEU A 71 -2.43 5.53 15.47
C LEU A 71 -0.94 5.67 15.82
N ALA A 72 -0.64 6.58 16.74
CA ALA A 72 0.72 6.73 17.25
C ALA A 72 1.16 5.44 17.97
N GLY A 73 2.35 4.94 17.62
CA GLY A 73 2.91 3.71 18.21
C GLY A 73 2.59 2.44 17.44
N GLU A 74 1.72 2.49 16.41
CA GLU A 74 1.57 1.36 15.48
C GLU A 74 2.84 1.15 14.65
N SER A 75 3.09 -0.12 14.31
CA SER A 75 4.26 -0.53 13.53
C SER A 75 4.06 -0.28 12.03
N TYR A 76 5.16 -0.04 11.33
CA TYR A 76 5.20 -0.11 9.87
C TYR A 76 5.29 -1.56 9.39
N ASP A 77 4.46 -1.93 8.41
CA ASP A 77 4.54 -3.23 7.76
C ASP A 77 5.64 -3.23 6.69
N LEU A 78 6.72 -3.98 6.92
CA LEU A 78 7.80 -4.20 5.96
C LEU A 78 7.74 -5.63 5.44
N ASP A 79 7.11 -5.79 4.28
CA ASP A 79 7.03 -7.07 3.60
C ASP A 79 8.35 -7.36 2.86
N LEU A 80 8.96 -8.51 3.14
CA LEU A 80 10.19 -8.99 2.54
C LEU A 80 9.99 -10.37 1.91
N SER A 81 10.76 -10.64 0.87
CA SER A 81 10.90 -11.98 0.31
C SER A 81 12.31 -12.49 0.57
N CYS A 82 12.42 -13.75 0.99
CA CYS A 82 13.68 -14.48 1.12
C CYS A 82 13.77 -15.53 0.03
N LYS A 83 14.46 -15.21 -1.07
CA LYS A 83 14.62 -16.10 -2.21
C LYS A 83 15.89 -16.92 -2.08
N LEU A 84 15.77 -18.24 -1.89
CA LEU A 84 16.88 -19.17 -2.03
C LEU A 84 16.98 -19.57 -3.50
N ARG A 85 18.02 -19.11 -4.20
CA ARG A 85 18.15 -19.28 -5.66
C ARG A 85 18.68 -20.66 -6.06
N GLU A 86 19.33 -21.36 -5.13
CA GLU A 86 19.93 -22.68 -5.36
C GLU A 86 19.64 -23.67 -4.23
N GLY A 87 19.72 -24.96 -4.53
CA GLY A 87 19.75 -26.05 -3.54
C GLY A 87 18.41 -26.44 -2.91
N VAL A 88 17.37 -25.61 -3.00
CA VAL A 88 16.01 -25.93 -2.54
C VAL A 88 15.05 -25.99 -3.72
N TYR A 89 14.34 -27.11 -3.86
CA TYR A 89 13.41 -27.36 -4.97
C TYR A 89 12.17 -28.11 -4.46
N PRO A 90 10.98 -27.89 -5.05
CA PRO A 90 9.76 -28.63 -4.68
C PRO A 90 9.88 -30.16 -4.82
N GLN A 91 10.81 -30.65 -5.65
CA GLN A 91 11.07 -32.07 -5.86
C GLN A 91 11.96 -32.70 -4.79
N THR A 92 12.64 -31.91 -3.96
CA THR A 92 13.60 -32.38 -2.97
C THR A 92 13.28 -31.97 -1.53
N HIS A 93 12.47 -30.93 -1.34
CA HIS A 93 12.09 -30.42 -0.03
C HIS A 93 10.57 -30.30 0.07
N SER A 94 10.03 -30.43 1.27
CA SER A 94 8.67 -30.01 1.57
C SER A 94 8.61 -28.49 1.81
N GLN A 95 7.40 -27.91 1.83
CA GLN A 95 7.24 -26.50 2.19
C GLN A 95 7.60 -26.27 3.67
N SER A 96 7.39 -27.27 4.51
CA SER A 96 7.77 -27.30 5.92
C SER A 96 9.28 -27.20 6.09
N ASP A 97 10.04 -28.10 5.46
CA ASP A 97 11.52 -28.10 5.51
C ASP A 97 12.07 -26.74 5.07
N PHE A 98 11.57 -26.20 3.96
CA PHE A 98 12.03 -24.91 3.46
C PHE A 98 11.68 -23.75 4.40
N LYS A 99 10.46 -23.74 4.96
CA LYS A 99 10.06 -22.72 5.92
C LYS A 99 10.91 -22.78 7.18
N GLU A 100 11.26 -23.96 7.66
CA GLU A 100 12.13 -24.18 8.82
C GLU A 100 13.56 -23.67 8.57
N LEU A 101 14.15 -23.95 7.40
CA LEU A 101 15.48 -23.44 7.03
C LEU A 101 15.56 -21.91 7.14
N VAL A 102 14.55 -21.21 6.62
CA VAL A 102 14.48 -19.75 6.73
C VAL A 102 14.20 -19.31 8.17
N GLY A 103 13.38 -20.06 8.91
CA GLY A 103 13.07 -19.80 10.31
C GLY A 103 14.29 -19.85 11.23
N ILE A 104 15.17 -20.84 11.05
CA ILE A 104 16.43 -20.98 11.81
C ILE A 104 17.30 -19.74 11.65
N GLU A 105 17.48 -19.26 10.42
CA GLU A 105 18.29 -18.06 10.18
C GLU A 105 17.65 -16.79 10.74
N LEU A 106 16.32 -16.67 10.66
CA LEU A 106 15.59 -15.54 11.26
C LEU A 106 15.67 -15.54 12.78
N GLU A 107 15.62 -16.71 13.42
CA GLU A 107 15.76 -16.83 14.86
C GLU A 107 17.19 -16.46 15.31
N GLY A 108 18.21 -16.93 14.59
CA GLY A 108 19.59 -16.49 14.81
C GLY A 108 19.75 -14.98 14.64
N TYR A 109 19.11 -14.38 13.63
CA TYR A 109 19.12 -12.93 13.43
C TYR A 109 18.45 -12.20 14.59
N ARG A 110 17.30 -12.70 15.05
CA ARG A 110 16.54 -12.16 16.19
C ARG A 110 17.41 -12.08 17.44
N GLU A 111 18.11 -13.17 17.78
CA GLU A 111 19.03 -13.23 18.91
C GLU A 111 20.20 -12.27 18.76
N ALA A 112 20.87 -12.27 17.59
CA ALA A 112 22.04 -11.43 17.33
C ALA A 112 21.71 -9.93 17.38
N LYS A 113 20.50 -9.54 16.95
CA LYS A 113 19.99 -8.17 17.02
C LYS A 113 19.27 -7.84 18.33
N ARG A 114 19.15 -8.80 19.26
CA ARG A 114 18.47 -8.66 20.55
C ARG A 114 17.00 -8.21 20.42
N ILE A 115 16.31 -8.69 19.39
CA ILE A 115 14.88 -8.46 19.22
C ILE A 115 14.15 -9.27 20.30
N GLN A 116 13.36 -8.61 21.14
CA GLN A 116 12.81 -9.19 22.37
C GLN A 116 11.65 -10.13 22.08
N GLU A 117 10.75 -9.69 21.22
CA GLU A 117 9.59 -10.44 20.78
C GLU A 117 10.02 -11.70 20.03
N ALA A 118 9.35 -12.82 20.33
CA ALA A 118 9.59 -14.08 19.66
C ALA A 118 9.31 -13.99 18.15
N LEU A 119 10.07 -14.74 17.36
CA LEU A 119 9.77 -14.96 15.96
C LEU A 119 8.39 -15.63 15.85
N GLU A 120 7.48 -15.02 15.11
CA GLU A 120 6.14 -15.57 14.94
C GLU A 120 6.00 -16.24 13.58
N GLU A 121 5.52 -17.49 13.60
CA GLU A 121 5.22 -18.22 12.38
C GLU A 121 3.81 -17.91 11.87
N LYS A 122 3.70 -17.28 10.69
CA LYS A 122 2.42 -17.09 9.98
C LYS A 122 2.24 -18.14 8.89
N ASN A 123 1.07 -18.16 8.25
CA ASN A 123 0.75 -19.12 7.19
C ASN A 123 1.79 -19.12 6.06
N ARG A 124 2.13 -17.95 5.50
CA ARG A 124 3.05 -17.82 4.36
C ARG A 124 4.42 -17.25 4.72
N CYS A 125 4.50 -16.39 5.73
CA CYS A 125 5.73 -15.72 6.16
C CYS A 125 6.14 -16.12 7.58
N TRP A 126 7.32 -15.64 7.96
CA TRP A 126 7.75 -15.45 9.33
C TRP A 126 7.68 -13.97 9.68
N ARG A 127 7.25 -13.62 10.89
CA ARG A 127 7.14 -12.25 11.35
C ARG A 127 8.15 -11.95 12.46
N LEU A 128 8.99 -10.96 12.23
CA LEU A 128 9.85 -10.34 13.25
C LEU A 128 9.23 -9.01 13.69
N TYR A 129 9.12 -8.82 15.00
CA TYR A 129 8.68 -7.57 15.61
C TYR A 129 9.90 -6.71 15.95
N TYR A 130 10.37 -5.93 14.98
CA TYR A 130 11.58 -5.13 15.15
C TYR A 130 11.25 -3.81 15.85
N GLN A 131 11.56 -3.70 17.13
CA GLN A 131 11.34 -2.48 17.92
C GLN A 131 12.64 -1.72 18.15
N ASP A 132 12.74 -0.51 17.58
CA ASP A 132 13.77 0.47 17.87
C ASP A 132 13.15 1.90 17.85
N GLY A 133 13.89 2.93 17.42
CA GLY A 133 13.32 4.26 17.19
C GLY A 133 12.16 4.32 16.17
N PHE A 134 11.89 3.25 15.40
CA PHE A 134 10.57 3.01 14.80
C PHE A 134 10.21 1.52 14.91
N SER A 135 8.97 1.22 15.31
CA SER A 135 8.44 -0.13 15.35
C SER A 135 8.09 -0.62 13.95
N PHE A 136 8.57 -1.81 13.58
CA PHE A 136 8.31 -2.45 12.31
C PHE A 136 7.89 -3.91 12.50
N HIS A 137 6.91 -4.35 11.73
CA HIS A 137 6.66 -5.78 11.53
C HIS A 137 7.35 -6.18 10.23
N MET A 138 8.35 -7.04 10.32
CA MET A 138 9.06 -7.57 9.15
C MET A 138 8.49 -8.94 8.80
N ASP A 139 7.71 -9.00 7.72
CA ASP A 139 7.13 -10.25 7.22
C ASP A 139 8.00 -10.83 6.13
N VAL A 140 8.70 -11.93 6.42
CA VAL A 140 9.63 -12.58 5.49
C VAL A 140 8.97 -13.81 4.87
N VAL A 141 8.67 -13.75 3.57
CA VAL A 141 8.11 -14.87 2.80
C VAL A 141 9.24 -15.69 2.21
N PRO A 142 9.38 -16.99 2.56
CA PRO A 142 10.30 -17.89 1.89
C PRO A 142 9.88 -18.09 0.42
N GLY A 143 10.83 -17.96 -0.51
CA GLY A 143 10.62 -18.22 -1.92
C GLY A 143 11.77 -19.00 -2.59
N VAL A 144 11.45 -19.77 -3.62
CA VAL A 144 12.45 -20.36 -4.54
C VAL A 144 12.05 -20.08 -5.99
N PRO A 145 13.00 -19.87 -6.92
CA PRO A 145 12.67 -19.61 -8.32
C PRO A 145 11.78 -20.72 -8.93
N VAL A 146 10.74 -20.33 -9.65
CA VAL A 146 9.93 -21.26 -10.46
C VAL A 146 10.79 -21.82 -11.61
N GLU A 147 10.59 -23.06 -12.03
CA GLU A 147 11.32 -23.64 -13.17
C GLU A 147 10.88 -23.07 -14.53
N GLU A 148 11.77 -23.18 -15.52
CA GLU A 148 11.61 -22.54 -16.83
C GLU A 148 10.28 -22.88 -17.54
N GLY A 149 9.90 -24.16 -17.59
CA GLY A 149 8.65 -24.57 -18.23
C GLY A 149 7.41 -23.90 -17.62
N ARG A 150 7.39 -23.74 -16.30
CA ARG A 150 6.28 -23.08 -15.58
C ARG A 150 6.29 -21.57 -15.77
N ARG A 151 7.47 -20.94 -15.91
CA ARG A 151 7.58 -19.51 -16.26
C ARG A 151 7.01 -19.24 -17.65
N GLN A 152 7.25 -20.13 -18.61
CA GLN A 152 6.68 -20.03 -19.96
C GLN A 152 5.15 -20.17 -19.94
N GLU A 153 4.62 -21.17 -19.20
CA GLU A 153 3.17 -21.30 -18.97
C GLU A 153 2.56 -20.03 -18.34
N LEU A 154 3.28 -19.43 -17.38
CA LEU A 154 2.85 -18.22 -16.70
C LEU A 154 2.82 -17.01 -17.65
N ALA A 155 3.84 -16.84 -18.50
CA ALA A 155 3.88 -15.80 -19.53
C ALA A 155 2.70 -15.91 -20.49
N ILE A 156 2.45 -17.10 -21.05
CA ILE A 156 1.31 -17.36 -21.94
C ILE A 156 -0.02 -17.06 -21.23
N THR A 157 -0.14 -17.46 -19.96
CA THR A 157 -1.35 -17.19 -19.17
C THR A 157 -1.55 -15.68 -19.00
N MET A 158 -0.52 -14.93 -18.63
CA MET A 158 -0.59 -13.47 -18.50
C MET A 158 -0.98 -12.77 -19.81
N GLU A 159 -0.42 -13.21 -20.94
CA GLU A 159 -0.77 -12.68 -22.27
C GLU A 159 -2.25 -12.88 -22.60
N SER A 160 -2.80 -14.07 -22.30
CA SER A 160 -4.23 -14.32 -22.53
C SER A 160 -5.16 -13.46 -21.64
N TYR A 161 -4.63 -12.87 -20.56
CA TYR A 161 -5.31 -11.91 -19.70
C TYR A 161 -4.98 -10.44 -20.06
N GLY A 162 -4.32 -10.20 -21.20
CA GLY A 162 -4.09 -8.85 -21.73
C GLY A 162 -2.81 -8.18 -21.26
N VAL A 163 -1.90 -8.90 -20.59
CA VAL A 163 -0.55 -8.38 -20.30
C VAL A 163 0.26 -8.37 -21.59
N LYS A 164 0.97 -7.28 -21.89
CA LYS A 164 1.82 -7.18 -23.08
C LYS A 164 2.89 -8.28 -23.04
N GLN A 165 3.12 -8.96 -24.17
CA GLN A 165 4.06 -10.08 -24.31
C GLN A 165 5.44 -9.80 -23.67
N VAL A 166 6.06 -8.65 -23.97
CA VAL A 166 7.37 -8.30 -23.41
C VAL A 166 7.33 -8.24 -21.88
N LEU A 167 6.31 -7.56 -21.32
CA LEU A 167 6.14 -7.47 -19.87
C LEU A 167 5.83 -8.84 -19.25
N ALA A 168 4.98 -9.65 -19.89
CA ALA A 168 4.65 -11.00 -19.43
C ALA A 168 5.89 -11.89 -19.36
N GLN A 169 6.77 -11.81 -20.36
CA GLN A 169 8.03 -12.54 -20.38
C GLN A 169 9.01 -12.04 -19.30
N ASP A 170 9.11 -10.73 -19.10
CA ASP A 170 10.00 -10.14 -18.10
C ASP A 170 9.57 -10.48 -16.67
N VAL A 171 8.28 -10.41 -16.38
CA VAL A 171 7.78 -10.66 -15.03
C VAL A 171 7.68 -12.15 -14.73
N SER A 172 7.43 -13.04 -15.71
CA SER A 172 7.38 -14.48 -15.46
C SER A 172 8.71 -15.03 -14.95
N ASN A 173 9.83 -14.45 -15.39
CA ASN A 173 11.18 -14.80 -14.95
C ASN A 173 11.44 -14.51 -13.46
N LEU A 174 10.61 -13.70 -12.84
CA LEU A 174 10.72 -13.29 -11.43
C LEU A 174 9.88 -14.16 -10.49
N ALA A 175 9.01 -15.01 -11.04
CA ALA A 175 8.10 -15.84 -10.26
C ALA A 175 8.84 -16.79 -9.31
N VAL A 176 8.23 -16.98 -8.14
CA VAL A 176 8.75 -17.83 -7.07
C VAL A 176 7.67 -18.79 -6.57
N TYR A 177 8.08 -19.99 -6.20
CA TYR A 177 7.26 -20.82 -5.33
C TYR A 177 7.33 -20.28 -3.91
N ILE A 178 6.21 -20.29 -3.19
CA ILE A 178 6.11 -19.85 -1.79
C ILE A 178 5.55 -20.95 -0.90
N THR A 179 5.83 -20.87 0.40
CA THR A 179 5.27 -21.76 1.41
C THR A 179 3.89 -21.29 1.88
N ASP A 180 2.97 -22.20 2.18
CA ASP A 180 1.71 -21.92 2.89
C ASP A 180 1.25 -23.09 3.74
N ARG A 181 1.28 -22.92 5.06
CA ARG A 181 0.94 -23.95 6.06
C ARG A 181 -0.50 -24.48 5.99
N ARG A 182 -1.39 -23.76 5.32
CA ARG A 182 -2.79 -24.18 5.14
C ARG A 182 -2.94 -25.27 4.09
N ARG A 183 -1.88 -25.55 3.33
CA ARG A 183 -1.85 -26.56 2.29
C ARG A 183 -1.86 -27.98 2.90
N PRO A 184 -2.74 -28.89 2.43
CA PRO A 184 -2.75 -30.27 2.92
C PRO A 184 -1.45 -31.04 2.67
N ASP A 185 -0.66 -30.60 1.69
CA ASP A 185 0.61 -31.17 1.27
C ASP A 185 1.83 -30.40 1.79
N TYR A 186 1.66 -29.55 2.80
CA TYR A 186 2.71 -28.68 3.37
C TYR A 186 3.96 -29.46 3.85
N GLU A 187 3.74 -30.60 4.51
CA GLU A 187 4.80 -31.46 5.06
C GLU A 187 5.39 -32.46 4.03
N ASN A 188 4.83 -32.53 2.82
CA ASN A 188 5.22 -33.53 1.83
C ASN A 188 6.06 -32.92 0.71
N VAL A 189 7.11 -33.61 0.27
CA VAL A 189 7.84 -33.27 -0.96
C VAL A 189 6.90 -33.44 -2.15
N ASN A 190 6.61 -32.35 -2.86
CA ASN A 190 5.69 -32.35 -3.99
C ASN A 190 5.91 -31.13 -4.91
N ALA A 191 5.60 -31.28 -6.20
CA ALA A 191 5.72 -30.20 -7.19
C ALA A 191 4.53 -29.20 -7.22
N GLY A 192 3.57 -29.36 -6.31
CA GLY A 192 2.31 -28.59 -6.24
C GLY A 192 2.40 -27.30 -5.44
N TRP A 193 3.60 -26.76 -5.22
CA TRP A 193 3.79 -25.52 -4.46
C TRP A 193 3.09 -24.35 -5.16
N MET A 194 2.60 -23.40 -4.36
CA MET A 194 1.94 -22.21 -4.90
C MET A 194 2.95 -21.29 -5.53
N ILE A 195 2.60 -20.72 -6.69
CA ILE A 195 3.40 -19.69 -7.36
C ILE A 195 2.88 -18.33 -6.93
N SER A 196 3.78 -17.43 -6.55
CA SER A 196 3.53 -16.00 -6.42
C SER A 196 4.64 -15.23 -7.14
N ASN A 197 4.46 -13.92 -7.30
CA ASN A 197 5.40 -13.12 -8.09
C ASN A 197 5.47 -11.66 -7.61
N PRO A 198 6.00 -11.41 -6.40
CA PRO A 198 6.02 -10.07 -5.83
C PRO A 198 6.89 -9.07 -6.61
N ASP A 199 8.05 -9.50 -7.11
CA ASP A 199 8.91 -8.68 -7.97
C ASP A 199 8.23 -8.38 -9.30
N GLY A 200 7.61 -9.39 -9.92
CA GLY A 200 6.80 -9.20 -11.11
C GLY A 200 5.65 -8.24 -10.88
N TYR A 201 4.98 -8.33 -9.73
CA TYR A 201 3.89 -7.41 -9.37
C TYR A 201 4.39 -5.97 -9.28
N CYS A 202 5.58 -5.75 -8.68
CA CYS A 202 6.20 -4.43 -8.63
C CYS A 202 6.47 -3.88 -10.03
N LYS A 203 7.07 -4.69 -10.93
CA LYS A 203 7.28 -4.29 -12.33
C LYS A 203 6.00 -4.03 -13.10
N TRP A 204 4.97 -4.85 -12.89
CA TRP A 204 3.65 -4.64 -13.49
C TRP A 204 3.05 -3.32 -13.01
N PHE A 205 3.10 -3.05 -11.70
CA PHE A 205 2.57 -1.83 -11.13
C PHE A 205 3.34 -0.58 -11.60
N GLU A 206 4.67 -0.67 -11.68
CA GLU A 206 5.52 0.36 -12.27
C GLU A 206 5.13 0.64 -13.72
N SER A 207 4.84 -0.39 -14.52
CA SER A 207 4.41 -0.24 -15.91
C SER A 207 3.09 0.51 -16.09
N LYS A 208 2.28 0.65 -15.02
CA LYS A 208 1.05 1.45 -15.01
C LYS A 208 1.32 2.92 -14.79
N SER A 209 2.44 3.25 -14.15
CA SER A 209 2.81 4.63 -13.84
C SER A 209 3.45 5.32 -15.04
N GLU A 210 3.41 6.65 -15.08
CA GLU A 210 4.21 7.41 -16.03
C GLU A 210 5.70 7.31 -15.71
N PRO A 211 6.58 7.35 -16.72
CA PRO A 211 7.97 7.71 -16.48
C PRO A 211 7.99 9.10 -15.84
N VAL A 212 8.37 9.17 -14.57
CA VAL A 212 8.63 10.45 -13.92
C VAL A 212 9.94 10.97 -14.50
N TYR A 213 9.86 11.66 -15.63
CA TYR A 213 10.91 12.59 -15.99
C TYR A 213 10.79 13.73 -14.99
N GLU A 214 11.68 13.78 -14.00
CA GLU A 214 11.84 14.98 -13.19
C GLU A 214 12.14 16.14 -14.15
N LYS A 215 11.10 16.89 -14.51
CA LYS A 215 11.23 18.20 -15.17
C LYS A 215 11.82 19.16 -14.14
N GLY A 216 13.12 19.05 -13.90
CA GLY A 216 13.84 19.86 -12.91
C GLY A 216 15.35 19.67 -12.84
N LEU A 217 15.89 18.51 -13.19
CA LEU A 217 17.33 18.23 -13.09
C LEU A 217 17.85 17.51 -14.33
N VAL A 218 17.81 18.21 -15.48
CA VAL A 218 18.74 17.91 -16.58
C VAL A 218 19.81 18.99 -16.55
N THR A 219 20.72 18.90 -15.58
CA THR A 219 22.07 19.38 -15.82
C THR A 219 22.71 18.35 -16.74
N LEU A 220 23.01 18.76 -17.96
CA LEU A 220 23.93 18.05 -18.85
C LEU A 220 25.17 17.67 -18.01
N GLU A 221 25.57 16.39 -18.04
CA GLU A 221 26.79 15.83 -17.43
C GLU A 221 26.72 15.25 -16.00
N ALA A 222 25.65 14.54 -15.62
CA ALA A 222 25.74 13.59 -14.51
C ALA A 222 25.20 12.21 -14.93
N GLN A 223 26.01 11.17 -14.72
CA GLN A 223 25.54 9.79 -14.62
C GLN A 223 24.63 9.72 -13.38
N VAL A 224 23.37 10.10 -13.52
CA VAL A 224 22.39 10.03 -12.43
C VAL A 224 21.83 8.61 -12.44
N ASP A 225 22.08 7.86 -11.37
CA ASP A 225 21.42 6.57 -11.15
C ASP A 225 19.90 6.75 -11.20
N GLU A 226 19.19 5.81 -11.82
CA GLU A 226 17.74 5.86 -11.92
C GLU A 226 17.11 5.89 -10.51
N VAL A 227 16.27 6.90 -10.24
CA VAL A 227 15.56 7.01 -8.96
C VAL A 227 14.70 5.76 -8.76
N PRO A 228 14.89 5.02 -7.65
CA PRO A 228 14.12 3.81 -7.39
C PRO A 228 12.61 4.09 -7.44
N PHE A 229 11.84 3.17 -8.01
CA PHE A 229 10.40 3.38 -8.27
C PHE A 229 9.61 3.85 -7.04
N TYR A 230 9.91 3.30 -5.86
CA TYR A 230 9.25 3.67 -4.60
C TYR A 230 9.48 5.13 -4.18
N GLN A 231 10.47 5.84 -4.75
CA GLN A 231 10.78 7.25 -4.44
C GLN A 231 10.15 8.24 -5.44
N ARG A 232 9.57 7.77 -6.55
CA ARG A 232 9.10 8.62 -7.67
C ARG A 232 7.83 9.44 -7.37
N LYS A 233 7.02 9.02 -6.38
CA LYS A 233 5.78 9.68 -5.94
C LYS A 233 4.80 10.01 -7.07
N THR A 234 4.45 9.00 -7.86
CA THR A 234 3.52 9.13 -9.00
C THR A 234 2.09 9.43 -8.54
N ASN A 235 1.25 9.99 -9.41
CA ASN A 235 -0.16 10.24 -9.08
C ASN A 235 -0.92 8.93 -8.78
N LEU A 236 -0.54 7.81 -9.39
CA LEU A 236 -1.07 6.48 -9.04
C LEU A 236 -0.69 6.10 -7.60
N GLN A 237 0.58 6.24 -7.21
CA GLN A 237 1.02 5.96 -5.84
C GLN A 237 0.23 6.80 -4.82
N ARG A 238 0.09 8.10 -5.08
CA ARG A 238 -0.64 9.04 -4.23
C ARG A 238 -2.13 8.73 -4.13
N ALA A 239 -2.79 8.42 -5.26
CA ALA A 239 -4.19 8.01 -5.27
C ALA A 239 -4.41 6.76 -4.40
N ILE A 240 -3.52 5.77 -4.50
CA ILE A 240 -3.60 4.56 -3.68
C ILE A 240 -3.33 4.85 -2.20
N GLN A 241 -2.40 5.75 -1.86
CA GLN A 241 -2.15 6.18 -0.48
C GLN A 241 -3.39 6.82 0.14
N LEU A 242 -4.08 7.71 -0.59
CA LEU A 242 -5.34 8.31 -0.17
C LEU A 242 -6.43 7.25 0.06
N LEU A 243 -6.62 6.33 -0.90
CA LEU A 243 -7.60 5.23 -0.76
C LEU A 243 -7.28 4.33 0.44
N LYS A 244 -6.02 3.98 0.66
CA LYS A 244 -5.59 3.19 1.82
C LYS A 244 -5.86 3.92 3.13
N ARG A 245 -5.57 5.23 3.21
CA ARG A 245 -5.87 6.01 4.41
C ARG A 245 -7.37 6.09 4.68
N HIS A 246 -8.17 6.41 3.67
CA HIS A 246 -9.63 6.43 3.79
C HIS A 246 -10.16 5.09 4.32
N ARG A 247 -9.61 3.98 3.83
CA ARG A 247 -9.88 2.62 4.32
C ARG A 247 -9.48 2.45 5.78
N ASP A 248 -8.29 2.89 6.18
CA ASP A 248 -7.82 2.75 7.56
C ASP A 248 -8.66 3.57 8.55
N VAL A 249 -9.07 4.78 8.18
CA VAL A 249 -9.98 5.61 9.00
C VAL A 249 -11.34 4.91 9.19
N MET A 250 -11.96 4.47 8.10
CA MET A 250 -13.28 3.82 8.15
C MET A 250 -13.29 2.52 8.98
N TYR A 251 -12.18 1.78 9.02
CA TYR A 251 -12.08 0.49 9.71
C TYR A 251 -11.25 0.55 11.00
N ARG A 252 -11.02 1.73 11.56
CA ARG A 252 -10.33 1.89 12.85
C ARG A 252 -10.91 0.97 13.92
N ASP A 253 -12.23 1.03 14.09
CA ASP A 253 -12.93 0.31 15.15
C ASP A 253 -13.42 -1.10 14.71
N ASN A 254 -13.06 -1.52 13.49
CA ASN A 254 -13.36 -2.86 12.97
C ASN A 254 -12.23 -3.40 12.09
N PRO A 255 -11.01 -3.60 12.63
CA PRO A 255 -9.84 -3.96 11.85
C PRO A 255 -9.91 -5.35 11.21
N ASP A 256 -10.71 -6.28 11.74
CA ASP A 256 -10.82 -7.65 11.21
C ASP A 256 -11.56 -7.69 9.88
N SER A 257 -12.58 -6.83 9.69
CA SER A 257 -13.31 -6.71 8.42
C SER A 257 -12.61 -5.82 7.38
N LYS A 258 -11.42 -5.30 7.71
CA LYS A 258 -10.73 -4.28 6.93
C LYS A 258 -10.36 -4.79 5.52
N PRO A 259 -10.81 -4.15 4.42
CA PRO A 259 -10.50 -4.64 3.08
C PRO A 259 -9.00 -4.60 2.80
N ILE A 260 -8.39 -5.67 2.30
CA ILE A 260 -6.92 -5.75 2.19
C ILE A 260 -6.34 -4.86 1.09
N SER A 261 -5.15 -4.31 1.33
CA SER A 261 -4.53 -3.27 0.47
C SER A 261 -4.20 -3.76 -0.95
N ILE A 262 -3.87 -5.04 -1.13
CA ILE A 262 -3.52 -5.60 -2.45
C ILE A 262 -4.73 -5.63 -3.40
N ILE A 263 -5.95 -5.82 -2.89
CA ILE A 263 -7.18 -5.76 -3.69
C ILE A 263 -7.40 -4.32 -4.17
N ILE A 264 -7.30 -3.34 -3.27
CA ILE A 264 -7.45 -1.91 -3.59
C ILE A 264 -6.42 -1.50 -4.65
N THR A 265 -5.16 -1.81 -4.39
CA THR A 265 -4.02 -1.46 -5.25
C THR A 265 -4.17 -2.05 -6.65
N THR A 266 -4.53 -3.34 -6.74
CA THR A 266 -4.65 -4.04 -8.02
C THR A 266 -5.80 -3.49 -8.85
N LEU A 267 -7.00 -3.35 -8.26
CA LEU A 267 -8.18 -2.86 -8.97
C LEU A 267 -8.01 -1.39 -9.41
N ALA A 268 -7.45 -0.55 -8.54
CA ALA A 268 -7.15 0.84 -8.86
C ALA A 268 -6.14 0.97 -10.02
N ALA A 269 -5.02 0.23 -9.96
CA ALA A 269 -3.97 0.30 -10.98
C ALA A 269 -4.36 -0.32 -12.33
N GLN A 270 -5.33 -1.24 -12.34
CA GLN A 270 -5.82 -1.86 -13.58
C GLN A 270 -6.51 -0.85 -14.51
N THR A 271 -7.29 0.08 -13.96
CA THR A 271 -8.04 1.09 -14.72
C THR A 271 -7.35 2.44 -14.80
N TYR A 272 -6.28 2.65 -14.02
CA TYR A 272 -5.51 3.89 -14.02
C TYR A 272 -5.03 4.28 -15.43
N ARG A 273 -5.23 5.55 -15.76
CA ARG A 273 -4.75 6.17 -17.00
C ARG A 273 -3.64 7.19 -16.67
N PRO A 274 -2.41 6.99 -17.18
CA PRO A 274 -1.33 7.97 -17.01
C PRO A 274 -1.63 9.31 -17.70
N GLY A 275 -1.00 10.40 -17.22
CA GLY A 275 -0.96 11.71 -17.89
C GLY A 275 -1.85 12.79 -17.30
N GLY A 276 -2.64 12.45 -16.28
CA GLY A 276 -3.53 13.37 -15.58
C GLY A 276 -2.97 13.94 -14.29
N SER A 277 -3.74 14.85 -13.70
CA SER A 277 -3.57 15.38 -12.34
C SER A 277 -3.87 14.31 -11.26
N LEU A 278 -3.64 14.62 -9.99
CA LEU A 278 -3.93 13.68 -8.89
C LEU A 278 -5.44 13.38 -8.80
N LYS A 279 -6.31 14.36 -9.00
CA LYS A 279 -7.77 14.15 -9.07
C LYS A 279 -8.17 13.21 -10.22
N ASP A 280 -7.51 13.33 -11.38
CA ASP A 280 -7.77 12.44 -12.52
C ASP A 280 -7.34 11.00 -12.18
N ALA A 281 -6.21 10.85 -11.49
CA ALA A 281 -5.74 9.56 -11.01
C ALA A 281 -6.71 8.93 -10.01
N VAL A 282 -7.18 9.69 -9.03
CA VAL A 282 -8.17 9.26 -8.04
C VAL A 282 -9.48 8.85 -8.72
N ALA A 283 -10.01 9.66 -9.63
CA ALA A 283 -11.23 9.34 -10.39
C ALA A 283 -11.08 8.03 -11.17
N SER A 284 -9.97 7.87 -11.90
CA SER A 284 -9.68 6.66 -12.67
C SER A 284 -9.54 5.40 -11.80
N CYS A 285 -9.00 5.54 -10.59
CA CYS A 285 -8.90 4.44 -9.61
C CYS A 285 -10.27 4.07 -9.04
N LEU A 286 -11.09 5.07 -8.70
CA LEU A 286 -12.45 4.88 -8.18
C LEU A 286 -13.37 4.23 -9.22
N ASP A 287 -13.23 4.57 -10.51
CA ASP A 287 -13.94 3.93 -11.61
C ASP A 287 -13.68 2.41 -11.65
N GLY A 288 -12.43 1.98 -11.47
CA GLY A 288 -12.08 0.56 -11.43
C GLY A 288 -12.66 -0.18 -10.23
N LEU A 289 -12.59 0.43 -9.05
CA LEU A 289 -13.22 -0.12 -7.85
C LEU A 289 -14.74 -0.22 -7.99
N SER A 290 -15.37 0.82 -8.55
CA SER A 290 -16.81 0.88 -8.81
C SER A 290 -17.25 -0.21 -9.79
N ALA A 291 -16.53 -0.35 -10.91
CA ALA A 291 -16.81 -1.38 -11.92
C ALA A 291 -16.68 -2.80 -11.34
N PHE A 292 -15.67 -3.04 -10.48
CA PHE A 292 -15.52 -4.31 -9.80
C PHE A 292 -16.72 -4.60 -8.88
N VAL A 293 -17.11 -3.64 -8.03
CA VAL A 293 -18.26 -3.79 -7.13
C VAL A 293 -19.56 -4.04 -7.92
N ALA A 294 -19.76 -3.36 -9.04
CA ALA A 294 -20.91 -3.56 -9.91
C ALA A 294 -20.93 -4.95 -10.57
N SER A 295 -19.76 -5.51 -10.89
CA SER A 295 -19.64 -6.88 -11.42
C SER A 295 -19.99 -7.96 -10.39
N ASN A 296 -19.91 -7.62 -9.10
CA ASN A 296 -20.07 -8.55 -7.98
C ASN A 296 -19.16 -9.79 -8.04
N SER A 297 -18.00 -9.68 -8.71
CA SER A 297 -17.00 -10.74 -8.80
C SER A 297 -16.48 -11.18 -7.42
N ASP A 298 -16.13 -12.46 -7.29
CA ASP A 298 -15.42 -13.01 -6.13
C ASP A 298 -13.91 -13.16 -6.37
N THR A 299 -13.45 -12.73 -7.55
CA THR A 299 -12.09 -13.00 -8.02
C THR A 299 -11.42 -11.69 -8.39
N VAL A 300 -10.28 -11.44 -7.75
CA VAL A 300 -9.31 -10.39 -8.09
C VAL A 300 -8.04 -11.12 -8.54
N PRO A 301 -7.89 -11.41 -9.85
CA PRO A 301 -6.75 -12.14 -10.36
C PRO A 301 -5.47 -11.33 -10.18
N SER A 302 -4.39 -11.98 -9.75
CA SER A 302 -3.07 -11.39 -9.77
C SER A 302 -2.66 -11.12 -11.23
N PRO A 303 -2.25 -9.89 -11.57
CA PRO A 303 -1.87 -9.55 -12.95
C PRO A 303 -0.60 -10.28 -13.42
N VAL A 304 0.15 -10.85 -12.48
CA VAL A 304 1.41 -11.56 -12.71
C VAL A 304 1.34 -13.04 -12.38
N ASN A 305 0.14 -13.51 -12.03
CA ASN A 305 -0.25 -14.91 -11.95
C ASN A 305 -1.79 -14.99 -12.00
N PRO A 306 -2.44 -14.95 -13.19
CA PRO A 306 -3.90 -14.85 -13.27
C PRO A 306 -4.69 -15.98 -12.59
N LYS A 307 -4.04 -17.09 -12.21
CA LYS A 307 -4.64 -18.18 -11.43
C LYS A 307 -4.66 -17.90 -9.92
N GLU A 308 -3.82 -16.99 -9.42
CA GLU A 308 -3.80 -16.52 -8.03
C GLU A 308 -4.92 -15.49 -7.83
N ASN A 309 -5.84 -15.77 -6.91
CA ASN A 309 -6.91 -14.87 -6.53
C ASN A 309 -6.53 -14.11 -5.24
N PHE A 310 -6.36 -12.79 -5.30
CA PHE A 310 -6.11 -11.98 -4.11
C PHE A 310 -7.31 -11.88 -3.15
N ALA A 311 -8.51 -12.25 -3.61
CA ALA A 311 -9.72 -12.35 -2.80
C ALA A 311 -9.99 -13.77 -2.26
N ASP A 312 -9.00 -14.66 -2.26
CA ASP A 312 -9.13 -16.06 -1.78
C ASP A 312 -9.76 -16.17 -0.39
N ARG A 313 -9.40 -15.26 0.52
CA ARG A 313 -9.91 -15.21 1.89
C ARG A 313 -11.41 -14.96 1.99
N TRP A 314 -12.06 -14.33 1.01
CA TRP A 314 -13.49 -13.97 1.13
C TRP A 314 -14.41 -15.19 1.28
N LYS A 315 -14.01 -16.35 0.74
CA LYS A 315 -14.76 -17.61 0.82
C LYS A 315 -14.24 -18.56 1.91
N MET A 316 -13.24 -18.15 2.67
CA MET A 316 -12.77 -18.92 3.83
C MET A 316 -13.71 -18.68 5.02
N PRO A 317 -13.84 -19.63 5.97
CA PRO A 317 -14.74 -19.48 7.11
C PRO A 317 -14.54 -18.18 7.89
N GLU A 318 -13.29 -17.75 8.09
CA GLU A 318 -12.98 -16.48 8.76
C GLU A 318 -13.44 -15.29 7.91
N GLY A 319 -13.26 -15.36 6.60
CA GLY A 319 -13.66 -14.27 5.71
C GLY A 319 -15.17 -14.11 5.57
N GLU A 320 -15.92 -15.21 5.64
CA GLU A 320 -17.38 -15.18 5.69
C GLU A 320 -17.87 -14.61 7.03
N LYS A 321 -17.27 -15.05 8.15
CA LYS A 321 -17.54 -14.54 9.49
C LYS A 321 -17.33 -13.02 9.57
N ASP A 322 -16.21 -12.54 9.05
CA ASP A 322 -15.84 -11.12 9.07
C ASP A 322 -16.46 -10.31 7.91
N ARG A 323 -17.26 -10.97 7.06
CA ARG A 323 -17.99 -10.41 5.91
C ARG A 323 -17.10 -9.58 4.99
N LEU A 324 -15.89 -10.09 4.70
CA LEU A 324 -14.83 -9.32 4.03
C LEU A 324 -15.24 -8.72 2.67
N LYS A 325 -15.93 -9.50 1.82
CA LYS A 325 -16.42 -9.01 0.53
C LYS A 325 -17.41 -7.87 0.72
N GLU A 326 -18.36 -8.05 1.62
CA GLU A 326 -19.38 -7.03 1.87
C GLU A 326 -18.77 -5.73 2.40
N HIS A 327 -17.84 -5.83 3.34
CA HIS A 327 -17.13 -4.68 3.88
C HIS A 327 -16.28 -3.97 2.82
N PHE A 328 -15.67 -4.71 1.87
CA PHE A 328 -15.05 -4.10 0.70
C PHE A 328 -16.07 -3.33 -0.16
N HIS A 329 -17.24 -3.90 -0.44
CA HIS A 329 -18.31 -3.23 -1.21
C HIS A 329 -18.89 -2.00 -0.50
N ILE A 330 -19.04 -2.04 0.84
CA ILE A 330 -19.47 -0.89 1.64
C ILE A 330 -18.40 0.21 1.56
N TRP A 331 -17.13 -0.14 1.74
CA TRP A 331 -16.02 0.81 1.66
C TRP A 331 -15.92 1.50 0.30
N VAL A 332 -16.02 0.77 -0.81
CA VAL A 332 -15.97 1.38 -2.15
C VAL A 332 -17.12 2.37 -2.35
N ARG A 333 -18.34 2.03 -1.92
CA ARG A 333 -19.49 2.94 -2.01
C ARG A 333 -19.28 4.21 -1.17
N GLN A 334 -18.72 4.07 0.03
CA GLN A 334 -18.41 5.22 0.88
C GLN A 334 -17.32 6.10 0.27
N ALA A 335 -16.23 5.49 -0.24
CA ALA A 335 -15.16 6.20 -0.91
C ALA A 335 -15.68 6.99 -2.14
N LEU A 336 -16.52 6.39 -2.97
CA LEU A 336 -17.13 7.10 -4.11
C LEU A 336 -17.89 8.36 -3.68
N GLU A 337 -18.67 8.27 -2.61
CA GLU A 337 -19.44 9.40 -2.09
C GLU A 337 -18.55 10.47 -1.46
N ASP A 338 -17.54 10.07 -0.69
CA ASP A 338 -16.70 11.03 0.02
C ASP A 338 -15.71 11.73 -0.89
N PHE A 339 -15.15 11.06 -1.91
CA PHE A 339 -14.35 11.74 -2.92
C PHE A 339 -15.21 12.64 -3.82
N ARG A 340 -16.47 12.28 -4.09
CA ARG A 340 -17.43 13.18 -4.75
C ARG A 340 -17.67 14.45 -3.94
N LYS A 341 -17.81 14.34 -2.62
CA LYS A 341 -17.94 15.50 -1.73
C LYS A 341 -16.67 16.36 -1.70
N ILE A 342 -15.47 15.78 -1.75
CA ILE A 342 -14.21 16.56 -1.85
C ILE A 342 -14.22 17.45 -3.10
N ARG A 343 -14.75 16.96 -4.22
CA ARG A 343 -14.92 17.75 -5.45
C ARG A 343 -15.99 18.84 -5.32
N ASP A 344 -17.10 18.53 -4.65
CA ASP A 344 -18.30 19.36 -4.65
C ASP A 344 -18.35 20.38 -3.48
N LEU A 345 -17.60 20.18 -2.39
CA LEU A 345 -17.54 21.06 -1.23
C LEU A 345 -16.47 22.15 -1.37
N ASP A 346 -16.64 23.23 -0.60
CA ASP A 346 -15.66 24.31 -0.49
C ASP A 346 -15.53 24.83 0.96
N GLY A 347 -14.66 25.82 1.15
CA GLY A 347 -14.57 26.56 2.40
C GLY A 347 -14.22 25.68 3.60
N GLN A 348 -14.84 25.99 4.74
CA GLN A 348 -14.66 25.25 5.99
C GLN A 348 -15.25 23.83 5.92
N ARG A 349 -16.32 23.64 5.16
CA ARG A 349 -16.99 22.33 5.02
C ARG A 349 -16.10 21.32 4.30
N LEU A 350 -15.32 21.78 3.32
CA LEU A 350 -14.31 20.96 2.66
C LEU A 350 -13.19 20.55 3.61
N VAL A 351 -12.71 21.48 4.45
CA VAL A 351 -11.68 21.19 5.46
C VAL A 351 -12.16 20.10 6.42
N GLU A 352 -13.35 20.29 7.01
CA GLU A 352 -13.96 19.31 7.93
C GLU A 352 -14.11 17.94 7.26
N HIS A 353 -14.59 17.91 6.01
CA HIS A 353 -14.77 16.67 5.28
C HIS A 353 -13.46 15.94 4.96
N ILE A 354 -12.38 16.67 4.65
CA ILE A 354 -11.03 16.08 4.45
C ILE A 354 -10.50 15.51 5.76
N GLU A 355 -10.67 16.24 6.87
CA GLU A 355 -10.27 15.77 8.20
C GLU A 355 -11.02 14.49 8.60
N ASP A 356 -12.33 14.43 8.34
CA ASP A 356 -13.14 13.23 8.58
C ASP A 356 -12.70 12.04 7.72
N CYS A 357 -12.30 12.27 6.46
CA CYS A 357 -11.91 11.21 5.53
C CYS A 357 -10.51 10.63 5.81
N PHE A 358 -9.55 11.47 6.21
CA PHE A 358 -8.13 11.09 6.23
C PHE A 358 -7.46 11.22 7.60
N GLU A 359 -8.10 11.94 8.54
CA GLU A 359 -7.55 12.28 9.86
C GLU A 359 -6.15 12.88 9.78
N THR A 360 -6.00 13.81 8.83
CA THR A 360 -4.78 14.57 8.62
C THR A 360 -5.01 16.03 9.01
N PRO A 361 -4.11 16.67 9.75
CA PRO A 361 -4.24 18.09 10.10
C PRO A 361 -4.40 18.93 8.83
N THR A 362 -5.54 19.60 8.66
CA THR A 362 -5.85 20.40 7.47
C THR A 362 -6.27 21.80 7.89
N SER A 363 -6.11 22.79 7.02
CA SER A 363 -6.61 24.14 7.30
C SER A 363 -7.03 24.84 6.02
N THR A 364 -7.95 25.80 6.13
CA THR A 364 -8.36 26.66 5.00
C THR A 364 -7.15 27.35 4.35
N ALA A 365 -6.15 27.76 5.14
CA ALA A 365 -4.90 28.32 4.66
C ALA A 365 -4.06 27.31 3.85
N ALA A 366 -3.95 26.06 4.32
CA ALA A 366 -3.26 24.99 3.58
C ALA A 366 -3.96 24.68 2.24
N LEU A 367 -5.29 24.76 2.20
CA LEU A 367 -6.08 24.63 0.97
C LEU A 367 -6.09 25.91 0.12
N GLY A 368 -5.40 26.98 0.54
CA GLY A 368 -5.38 28.29 -0.13
C GLY A 368 -6.78 28.87 -0.37
N ILE A 369 -7.69 28.59 0.56
CA ILE A 369 -9.02 29.19 0.65
C ILE A 369 -8.84 30.53 1.38
N ALA A 370 -9.25 31.63 0.73
CA ALA A 370 -9.24 32.93 1.38
C ALA A 370 -10.19 32.89 2.60
N SER A 371 -9.69 33.27 3.77
CA SER A 371 -10.57 33.50 4.92
C SER A 371 -11.56 34.61 4.55
N ALA A 372 -12.85 34.34 4.71
CA ALA A 372 -13.83 35.42 4.69
C ALA A 372 -13.42 36.42 5.79
N PRO A 373 -13.38 37.74 5.51
CA PRO A 373 -13.14 38.70 6.56
C PRO A 373 -14.20 38.48 7.64
N ALA A 374 -13.78 38.39 8.89
CA ALA A 374 -14.70 38.29 10.02
C ALA A 374 -15.77 39.36 9.84
N GLN A 375 -17.04 38.96 9.74
CA GLN A 375 -18.14 39.92 9.82
C GLN A 375 -18.04 40.56 11.19
N VAL A 376 -17.48 41.76 11.24
CA VAL A 376 -17.59 42.62 12.41
C VAL A 376 -19.09 42.88 12.54
N ALA A 377 -19.74 42.18 13.47
CA ALA A 377 -21.11 42.46 13.83
C ALA A 377 -21.18 43.97 14.14
N ALA A 378 -22.00 44.70 13.40
CA ALA A 378 -22.24 46.10 13.68
C ALA A 378 -22.62 46.24 15.17
N PRO A 379 -22.06 47.19 15.91
CA PRO A 379 -22.37 47.34 17.33
C PRO A 379 -23.89 47.46 17.47
N ALA A 380 -24.49 46.49 18.16
CA ALA A 380 -25.91 46.56 18.49
C ALA A 380 -26.11 47.77 19.40
N ILE A 381 -26.69 48.84 18.86
CA ILE A 381 -27.17 49.96 19.67
C ILE A 381 -28.36 49.43 20.46
N VAL A 382 -28.11 49.01 21.70
CA VAL A 382 -29.17 48.71 22.66
C VAL A 382 -29.75 50.05 23.11
N VAL A 383 -30.86 50.46 22.48
CA VAL A 383 -31.65 51.62 22.95
C VAL A 383 -32.34 51.21 24.25
N SER A 384 -31.72 51.50 25.38
CA SER A 384 -32.33 51.28 26.69
C SER A 384 -33.33 52.40 26.99
N LYS A 385 -34.62 52.04 26.86
CA LYS A 385 -35.85 52.72 27.31
C LYS A 385 -36.46 53.78 26.36
N PRO A 386 -37.75 53.64 26.00
CA PRO A 386 -38.50 54.74 25.38
C PRO A 386 -38.78 55.84 26.42
N PRO A 387 -38.81 57.13 26.02
CA PRO A 387 -39.21 58.21 26.91
C PRO A 387 -40.68 58.06 27.28
N ARG A 388 -40.99 58.05 28.58
CA ARG A 388 -42.38 58.03 29.06
C ARG A 388 -43.01 59.40 28.82
N PRO A 389 -44.26 59.46 28.35
CA PRO A 389 -44.95 60.72 28.15
C PRO A 389 -45.68 61.11 29.44
N TRP A 390 -45.46 62.36 29.88
CA TRP A 390 -46.23 63.12 30.88
C TRP A 390 -46.09 62.77 32.37
N GLY A 391 -45.45 63.68 33.10
CA GLY A 391 -45.58 63.89 34.54
C GLY A 391 -45.50 65.39 34.80
N SER A 392 -46.64 65.98 35.12
CA SER A 392 -46.94 67.41 35.25
C SER A 392 -46.28 68.08 36.46
N ASN A 393 -46.00 69.38 36.29
CA ASN A 393 -45.73 70.36 37.35
C ASN A 393 -46.82 70.35 38.45
N GLY A 394 -46.39 70.56 39.69
CA GLY A 394 -47.26 70.81 40.85
C GLY A 394 -46.59 70.40 42.15
#